data_AF-A0A8S3YEQ8-F1
#
_entry.id   AF-A0A8S3YEQ8-F1
#
_cell.length_a   1.000
_cell.length_b   1.000
_cell.length_c   1.000
_cell.angle_alpha   90.00
_cell.angle_beta   90.00
_cell.angle_gamma   90.00
#
_symmetry.space_group_name_H-M   'P 1'
#
loop_
_entity.id
_entity.type
_entity.pdbx_description
1 polymer ?
#
loop_
_entity_poly.entity_id
_entity_poly.type
_entity_poly.pdbx_seq_one_letter_code
_entity_poly.pdbx_strand_id
1 'polypeptide(L)'
;MRQTREEFRAFREELQDIRNLVSKCDARLDKLENTVQTILESQEQYGSQGFKIEILKLESTVNQLQADLNDRDQELLANDVELSGIPEESGENPTHLVLSVVTKLGVHLEEKELVHCMRRLKVDRERHIESRALETFTEHSERLTADRERHAESRASETFTQYSDRLTADRERHAEFRASETFTECSERLTADRERHAESRASETFTQYSERLTADRERHAESRASETFTQYSERLTADRERHVESRASETFTECSERLTADRESHAESRASETLTQYSERLTADRERHARSRASESFTQYEARLAADRESRSVSRTHETQQEHDLRLELARGYYENSLQHRNELLSLQRERVQAIRSNETESERAIRLQADRIRTFINRSPTFTPPSMDRENYTDLPWVDKENSGFTYTFNIDYSEFAEIGRMIRTCSHCQSLKWSKESNGFCCSAGKSFRACFIRSTLMYPISKLY
;
A
#
# COMPACT_ATOMS: atom_id res chain seq x y z
N MET A 1 7.25 33.62 -76.06
CA MET A 1 6.32 34.48 -76.82
C MET A 1 5.18 33.71 -77.50
N ARG A 2 5.40 32.55 -78.17
CA ARG A 2 4.31 31.74 -78.73
C ARG A 2 3.50 30.99 -77.66
N GLN A 3 4.17 30.29 -76.75
CA GLN A 3 3.54 29.51 -75.68
C GLN A 3 2.67 30.36 -74.74
N THR A 4 3.17 31.53 -74.32
CA THR A 4 2.40 32.49 -73.52
C THR A 4 1.17 33.02 -74.28
N ARG A 5 1.25 33.20 -75.60
CA ARG A 5 0.09 33.62 -76.41
C ARG A 5 -0.96 32.53 -76.55
N GLU A 6 -0.55 31.26 -76.60
CA GLU A 6 -1.45 30.11 -76.61
C GLU A 6 -2.15 29.96 -75.26
N GLU A 7 -1.43 30.11 -74.14
CA GLU A 7 -2.00 30.12 -72.79
C GLU A 7 -2.98 31.29 -72.58
N PHE A 8 -2.64 32.51 -73.01
CA PHE A 8 -3.57 33.65 -72.96
C PHE A 8 -4.79 33.46 -73.87
N ARG A 9 -4.68 32.67 -74.94
CA ARG A 9 -5.79 32.35 -75.83
C ARG A 9 -6.71 31.30 -75.18
N ALA A 10 -6.13 30.25 -74.62
CA ALA A 10 -6.84 29.24 -73.84
C ALA A 10 -7.56 29.86 -72.63
N PHE A 11 -6.89 30.74 -71.89
CA PHE A 11 -7.50 31.45 -70.76
C PHE A 11 -8.66 32.35 -71.19
N ARG A 12 -8.58 33.02 -72.36
CA ARG A 12 -9.71 33.78 -72.90
C ARG A 12 -10.87 32.89 -73.31
N GLU A 13 -10.58 31.70 -73.82
CA GLU A 13 -11.59 30.71 -74.20
C GLU A 13 -12.31 30.19 -72.94
N GLU A 14 -11.57 29.85 -71.89
CA GLU A 14 -12.13 29.47 -70.58
C GLU A 14 -12.95 30.60 -69.94
N LEU A 15 -12.47 31.85 -70.00
CA LEU A 15 -13.25 33.00 -69.51
C LEU A 15 -14.54 33.21 -70.33
N GLN A 16 -14.51 32.96 -71.64
CA GLN A 16 -15.69 33.04 -72.49
C GLN A 16 -16.68 31.91 -72.15
N ASP A 17 -16.19 30.71 -71.85
CA ASP A 17 -17.02 29.58 -71.42
C ASP A 17 -17.65 29.82 -70.04
N ILE A 18 -16.89 30.35 -69.08
CA ILE A 18 -17.42 30.77 -67.78
C ILE A 18 -18.51 31.82 -67.97
N ARG A 19 -18.30 32.83 -68.83
CA ARG A 19 -19.30 33.86 -69.13
C ARG A 19 -20.57 33.26 -69.73
N ASN A 20 -20.43 32.30 -70.64
CA ASN A 20 -21.55 31.59 -71.25
C ASN A 20 -22.32 30.75 -70.22
N LEU A 21 -21.62 30.13 -69.25
CA LEU A 21 -22.24 29.39 -68.15
C LEU A 21 -22.99 30.31 -67.20
N VAL A 22 -22.40 31.44 -66.81
CA VAL A 22 -23.06 32.43 -65.94
C VAL A 22 -24.33 32.97 -66.61
N SER A 23 -24.28 33.33 -67.89
CA SER A 23 -25.47 33.77 -68.63
C SER A 23 -26.57 32.70 -68.71
N LYS A 24 -26.19 31.42 -68.83
CA LYS A 24 -27.15 30.31 -68.78
C LYS A 24 -27.74 30.12 -67.38
N CYS A 25 -26.95 30.35 -66.32
CA CYS A 25 -27.43 30.32 -64.95
C CYS A 25 -28.41 31.46 -64.68
N ASP A 26 -28.11 32.68 -65.13
CA ASP A 26 -29.01 33.84 -65.01
C ASP A 26 -30.34 33.57 -65.73
N ALA A 27 -30.31 33.08 -66.98
CA ALA A 27 -31.53 32.73 -67.69
C ALA A 27 -32.35 31.62 -67.01
N ARG A 28 -31.71 30.69 -66.29
CA ARG A 28 -32.39 29.68 -65.48
C ARG A 28 -32.97 30.27 -64.21
N LEU A 29 -32.28 31.22 -63.59
CA LEU A 29 -32.76 31.93 -62.40
C LEU A 29 -33.97 32.80 -62.76
N ASP A 30 -33.91 33.57 -63.85
CA ASP A 30 -35.05 34.35 -64.36
C ASP A 30 -36.25 33.44 -64.65
N LYS A 31 -36.00 32.27 -65.24
CA LYS A 31 -37.08 31.30 -65.51
C LYS A 31 -37.67 30.74 -64.21
N LEU A 32 -36.84 30.44 -63.21
CA LEU A 32 -37.28 29.98 -61.90
C LEU A 32 -38.08 31.07 -61.19
N GLU A 33 -37.61 32.31 -61.20
CA GLU A 33 -38.29 33.46 -60.60
C GLU A 33 -39.67 33.67 -61.23
N ASN A 34 -39.77 33.62 -62.56
CA ASN A 34 -41.06 33.70 -63.25
C ASN A 34 -41.99 32.52 -62.92
N THR A 35 -41.47 31.30 -62.78
CA THR A 35 -42.30 30.15 -62.35
C THR A 35 -42.79 30.29 -60.91
N VAL A 36 -41.94 30.80 -60.01
CA VAL A 36 -42.32 31.06 -58.61
C VAL A 36 -43.38 32.15 -58.54
N GLN A 37 -43.22 33.23 -59.31
CA GLN A 37 -44.22 34.30 -59.39
C GLN A 37 -45.56 33.78 -59.90
N THR A 38 -45.56 32.94 -60.95
CA THR A 38 -46.78 32.30 -61.47
C THR A 38 -47.43 31.35 -60.45
N ILE A 39 -46.63 30.62 -59.68
CA ILE A 39 -47.13 29.74 -58.61
C ILE A 39 -47.74 30.58 -57.49
N LEU A 40 -47.12 31.68 -57.09
CA LEU A 40 -47.64 32.57 -56.04
C LEU A 40 -48.94 33.25 -56.48
N GLU A 41 -49.00 33.77 -57.71
CA GLU A 41 -50.21 34.38 -58.26
C GLU A 41 -51.34 33.35 -58.46
N SER A 42 -51.02 32.12 -58.87
CA SER A 42 -52.02 31.04 -58.91
C SER A 42 -52.47 30.64 -57.51
N GLN A 43 -51.59 30.60 -56.50
CA GLN A 43 -51.98 30.35 -55.11
C GLN A 43 -52.88 31.45 -54.51
N GLU A 44 -52.71 32.71 -54.92
CA GLU A 44 -53.59 33.81 -54.52
C GLU A 44 -54.96 33.78 -55.25
N GLN A 45 -55.00 33.38 -56.52
CA GLN A 45 -56.25 33.20 -57.28
C GLN A 45 -57.05 31.96 -56.84
N TYR A 46 -56.39 30.88 -56.43
CA TYR A 46 -57.02 29.67 -55.88
C TYR A 46 -57.09 29.75 -54.35
N GLY A 47 -57.94 30.68 -53.87
CA GLY A 47 -58.11 30.97 -52.45
C GLY A 47 -58.27 29.71 -51.58
N SER A 48 -57.36 29.58 -50.61
CA SER A 48 -57.35 28.63 -49.49
C SER A 48 -58.73 28.40 -48.82
N GLN A 49 -59.65 29.36 -48.92
CA GLN A 49 -61.00 29.21 -48.35
C GLN A 49 -61.91 28.25 -49.12
N GLY A 50 -61.81 28.15 -50.45
CA GLY A 50 -62.67 27.26 -51.25
C GLY A 50 -62.39 25.78 -50.96
N PHE A 51 -61.11 25.40 -51.00
CA PHE A 51 -60.65 24.06 -50.65
C PHE A 51 -60.95 23.71 -49.19
N LYS A 52 -60.81 24.66 -48.26
CA LYS A 52 -61.12 24.43 -46.84
C LYS A 52 -62.61 24.17 -46.61
N ILE A 53 -63.49 24.85 -47.34
CA ILE A 53 -64.94 24.61 -47.29
C ILE A 53 -65.28 23.24 -47.87
N GLU A 54 -64.60 22.82 -48.95
CA GLU A 54 -64.81 21.51 -49.55
C GLU A 54 -64.31 20.38 -48.64
N ILE A 55 -63.13 20.54 -48.02
CA ILE A 55 -62.61 19.62 -47.00
C ILE A 55 -63.57 19.51 -45.82
N LEU A 56 -64.08 20.63 -45.30
CA LEU A 56 -65.07 20.61 -44.20
C LEU A 56 -66.36 19.89 -44.58
N LYS A 57 -66.81 20.03 -45.83
CA LYS A 57 -67.96 19.26 -46.35
C LYS A 57 -67.64 17.77 -46.43
N LEU A 58 -66.46 17.40 -46.94
CA LEU A 58 -66.00 16.02 -46.99
C LEU A 58 -65.90 15.42 -45.57
N GLU A 59 -65.26 16.11 -44.64
CA GLU A 59 -65.17 15.69 -43.23
C GLU A 59 -66.56 15.51 -42.62
N SER A 60 -67.50 16.42 -42.89
CA SER A 60 -68.90 16.26 -42.47
C SER A 60 -69.55 15.02 -43.07
N THR A 61 -69.33 14.73 -44.36
CA THR A 61 -69.87 13.52 -44.99
C THR A 61 -69.24 12.25 -44.45
N VAL A 62 -67.93 12.26 -44.15
CA VAL A 62 -67.24 11.11 -43.55
C VAL A 62 -67.78 10.85 -42.15
N ASN A 63 -67.95 11.89 -41.34
CA ASN A 63 -68.53 11.77 -40.00
C ASN A 63 -69.97 11.22 -40.06
N GLN A 64 -70.74 11.65 -41.06
CA GLN A 64 -72.10 11.16 -41.25
C GLN A 64 -72.12 9.70 -41.71
N LEU A 65 -71.27 9.31 -42.67
CA LEU A 65 -71.13 7.91 -43.08
C LEU A 65 -70.62 7.02 -41.95
N GLN A 66 -69.75 7.54 -41.08
CA GLN A 66 -69.26 6.81 -39.92
C GLN A 66 -70.38 6.61 -38.88
N ALA A 67 -71.23 7.61 -38.67
CA ALA A 67 -72.43 7.47 -37.84
C ALA A 67 -73.39 6.44 -38.43
N ASP A 68 -73.69 6.52 -39.74
CA ASP A 68 -74.56 5.58 -40.43
C ASP A 68 -74.02 4.15 -40.39
N LEU A 69 -72.69 3.97 -40.51
CA LEU A 69 -72.05 2.66 -40.37
C LEU A 69 -72.15 2.13 -38.95
N ASN A 70 -71.89 2.98 -37.95
CA ASN A 70 -72.03 2.58 -36.55
C ASN A 70 -73.48 2.19 -36.22
N ASP A 71 -74.45 2.96 -36.71
CA ASP A 71 -75.86 2.66 -36.51
C ASP A 71 -76.24 1.34 -37.19
N ARG A 72 -75.75 1.11 -38.41
CA ARG A 72 -75.99 -0.14 -39.15
C ARG A 72 -75.30 -1.34 -38.48
N ASP A 73 -74.09 -1.17 -37.96
CA ASP A 73 -73.38 -2.22 -37.24
C ASP A 73 -74.09 -2.52 -35.90
N GLN A 74 -74.61 -1.50 -35.22
CA GLN A 74 -75.42 -1.66 -34.01
C GLN A 74 -76.75 -2.36 -34.31
N GLU A 75 -77.39 -2.07 -35.44
CA GLU A 75 -78.57 -2.80 -35.93
C GLU A 75 -78.25 -4.27 -36.24
N LEU A 76 -77.08 -4.57 -36.83
CA LEU A 76 -76.64 -5.93 -37.10
C LEU A 76 -76.37 -6.71 -35.81
N LEU A 77 -75.78 -6.07 -34.81
CA LEU A 77 -75.49 -6.64 -33.51
C LEU A 77 -76.72 -6.74 -32.59
N ALA A 78 -77.87 -6.15 -32.95
CA ALA A 78 -79.06 -6.14 -32.12
C ALA A 78 -79.58 -7.54 -31.76
N ASN A 79 -79.25 -8.55 -32.58
CA ASN A 79 -79.62 -9.94 -32.37
C ASN A 79 -78.47 -10.79 -31.79
N ASP A 80 -77.28 -10.23 -31.62
CA ASP A 80 -76.11 -10.93 -31.11
C ASP A 80 -76.03 -10.78 -29.59
N VAL A 81 -75.89 -11.89 -28.88
CA VAL A 81 -75.80 -11.91 -27.41
C VAL A 81 -74.47 -12.50 -26.98
N GLU A 82 -73.69 -11.71 -26.25
CA GLU A 82 -72.43 -12.17 -25.66
C GLU A 82 -72.69 -12.75 -24.26
N LEU A 83 -72.35 -14.03 -24.08
CA LEU A 83 -72.39 -14.70 -22.78
C LEU A 83 -70.97 -14.77 -22.20
N SER A 84 -70.76 -14.07 -21.09
CA SER A 84 -69.50 -14.07 -20.36
C SER A 84 -69.55 -15.00 -19.13
N GLY A 85 -68.38 -15.46 -18.66
CA GLY A 85 -68.25 -16.23 -17.41
C GLY A 85 -68.52 -17.73 -17.51
N ILE A 86 -68.57 -18.31 -18.71
CA ILE A 86 -68.73 -19.76 -18.90
C ILE A 86 -67.36 -20.45 -18.88
N PRO A 87 -67.08 -21.40 -17.96
CA PRO A 87 -65.82 -22.13 -17.92
C PRO A 87 -65.59 -22.96 -19.20
N GLU A 88 -64.34 -23.28 -19.54
CA GLU A 88 -64.01 -24.06 -20.73
C GLU A 88 -63.66 -25.52 -20.36
N GLU A 89 -64.49 -26.46 -20.81
CA GLU A 89 -64.21 -27.90 -20.77
C GLU A 89 -63.97 -28.48 -22.18
N SER A 90 -63.33 -29.65 -22.24
CA SER A 90 -62.98 -30.30 -23.51
C SER A 90 -64.17 -31.06 -24.11
N GLY A 91 -64.50 -30.80 -25.38
CA GLY A 91 -65.59 -31.49 -26.09
C GLY A 91 -66.98 -30.88 -25.91
N GLU A 92 -67.05 -29.65 -25.40
CA GLU A 92 -68.31 -28.91 -25.25
C GLU A 92 -68.95 -28.57 -26.61
N ASN A 93 -70.28 -28.68 -26.68
CA ASN A 93 -71.06 -28.08 -27.77
C ASN A 93 -71.54 -26.67 -27.36
N PRO A 94 -71.05 -25.59 -28.00
CA PRO A 94 -71.45 -24.22 -27.68
C PRO A 94 -72.96 -23.97 -27.77
N THR A 95 -73.68 -24.61 -28.72
CA THR A 95 -75.12 -24.42 -28.87
C THR A 95 -75.89 -24.98 -27.67
N HIS A 96 -75.49 -26.15 -27.17
CA HIS A 96 -76.09 -26.78 -26.00
C HIS A 96 -75.84 -25.98 -24.71
N LEU A 97 -74.65 -25.37 -24.57
CA LEU A 97 -74.35 -24.48 -23.45
C LEU A 97 -75.25 -23.24 -23.45
N VAL A 98 -75.43 -22.61 -24.61
CA VAL A 98 -76.32 -21.45 -24.76
C VAL A 98 -77.77 -21.84 -24.39
N LEU A 99 -78.29 -22.95 -24.92
CA LEU A 99 -79.63 -23.44 -24.56
C LEU A 99 -79.78 -23.74 -23.07
N SER A 100 -78.74 -24.31 -22.44
CA SER A 100 -78.73 -24.59 -21.00
C SER A 100 -78.72 -23.30 -20.17
N VAL A 101 -78.00 -22.26 -20.59
CA VAL A 101 -77.97 -20.97 -19.90
C VAL A 101 -79.31 -20.26 -20.03
N VAL A 102 -79.87 -20.23 -21.24
CA VAL A 102 -81.14 -19.54 -21.54
C VAL A 102 -82.31 -20.18 -20.79
N THR A 103 -82.38 -21.52 -20.73
CA THR A 103 -83.39 -22.24 -19.94
C THR A 103 -83.27 -21.96 -18.44
N LYS A 104 -82.06 -21.76 -17.91
CA LYS A 104 -81.83 -21.36 -16.52
C LYS A 104 -82.22 -19.90 -16.26
N LEU A 105 -82.16 -19.04 -17.27
CA LEU A 105 -82.63 -17.65 -17.22
C LEU A 105 -84.15 -17.53 -17.41
N GLY A 106 -84.88 -18.64 -17.59
CA GLY A 106 -86.34 -18.66 -17.71
C GLY A 106 -86.87 -18.27 -19.08
N VAL A 107 -86.01 -18.25 -20.10
CA VAL A 107 -86.38 -18.01 -21.50
C VAL A 107 -86.42 -19.36 -22.22
N HIS A 108 -87.43 -19.59 -23.05
CA HIS A 108 -87.51 -20.79 -23.89
C HIS A 108 -87.02 -20.42 -25.29
N LEU A 109 -85.80 -20.86 -25.63
CA LEU A 109 -85.27 -20.81 -27.00
C LEU A 109 -85.14 -22.22 -27.56
N GLU A 110 -85.50 -22.40 -28.83
CA GLU A 110 -85.27 -23.64 -29.58
C GLU A 110 -83.95 -23.57 -30.38
N GLU A 111 -83.34 -24.71 -30.67
CA GLU A 111 -82.07 -24.77 -31.42
C GLU A 111 -82.15 -24.13 -32.82
N LYS A 112 -83.35 -24.06 -33.41
CA LYS A 112 -83.61 -23.44 -34.72
C LYS A 112 -83.60 -21.90 -34.68
N GLU A 113 -83.70 -21.31 -33.49
CA GLU A 113 -83.66 -19.87 -33.28
C GLU A 113 -82.23 -19.34 -33.12
N LEU A 114 -81.25 -20.25 -32.94
CA LEU A 114 -79.82 -19.92 -32.89
C LEU A 114 -79.21 -19.99 -34.29
N VAL A 115 -78.80 -18.84 -34.83
CA VAL A 115 -78.15 -18.76 -36.14
C VAL A 115 -76.70 -19.25 -36.06
N HIS A 116 -75.93 -18.79 -35.07
CA HIS A 116 -74.54 -19.18 -34.88
C HIS A 116 -74.09 -18.97 -33.43
N CYS A 117 -73.28 -19.89 -32.89
CA CYS A 117 -72.69 -19.79 -31.56
C CYS A 117 -71.24 -20.25 -31.59
N MET A 118 -70.32 -19.40 -31.14
CA MET A 118 -68.88 -19.71 -31.13
C MET A 118 -68.17 -19.08 -29.91
N ARG A 119 -67.05 -19.68 -29.48
CA ARG A 119 -66.14 -19.10 -28.48
C ARG A 119 -65.18 -18.13 -29.18
N ARG A 120 -65.09 -16.88 -28.69
CA ARG A 120 -64.32 -15.80 -29.35
C ARG A 120 -62.79 -15.93 -29.19
N LEU A 121 -62.30 -16.29 -28.00
CA LEU A 121 -60.85 -16.22 -27.66
C LEU A 121 -59.94 -17.24 -28.37
N LYS A 122 -60.41 -18.47 -28.64
CA LYS A 122 -59.58 -19.49 -29.31
C LYS A 122 -59.33 -19.15 -30.77
N VAL A 123 -60.35 -18.64 -31.45
CA VAL A 123 -60.30 -18.26 -32.86
C VAL A 123 -59.32 -17.12 -33.11
N ASP A 124 -59.25 -16.14 -32.21
CA ASP A 124 -58.31 -15.02 -32.36
C ASP A 124 -56.86 -15.44 -32.12
N ARG A 125 -56.62 -16.37 -31.19
CA ARG A 125 -55.28 -16.92 -30.93
C ARG A 125 -54.79 -17.79 -32.09
N GLU A 126 -55.64 -18.67 -32.60
CA GLU A 126 -55.34 -19.54 -33.75
C GLU A 126 -55.09 -18.72 -35.00
N ARG A 127 -55.93 -17.71 -35.27
CA ARG A 127 -55.75 -16.77 -36.40
C ARG A 127 -54.44 -16.00 -36.30
N HIS A 128 -54.03 -15.56 -35.11
CA HIS A 128 -52.73 -14.90 -34.93
C HIS A 128 -51.54 -15.84 -35.16
N ILE A 129 -51.65 -17.10 -34.74
CA ILE A 129 -50.60 -18.10 -34.96
C ILE A 129 -50.50 -18.44 -36.45
N GLU A 130 -51.63 -18.66 -37.12
CA GLU A 130 -51.69 -18.92 -38.56
C GLU A 130 -51.18 -17.73 -39.38
N SER A 131 -51.59 -16.51 -39.02
CA SER A 131 -51.07 -15.28 -39.63
C SER A 131 -49.55 -15.17 -39.47
N ARG A 132 -48.99 -15.52 -38.31
CA ARG A 132 -47.54 -15.52 -38.07
C ARG A 132 -46.81 -16.62 -38.83
N ALA A 133 -47.43 -17.78 -39.02
CA ALA A 133 -46.86 -18.88 -39.78
C ALA A 133 -46.85 -18.60 -41.30
N LEU A 134 -47.74 -17.73 -41.77
CA LEU A 134 -47.87 -17.30 -43.16
C LEU A 134 -47.17 -15.95 -43.44
N GLU A 135 -46.56 -15.31 -42.44
CA GLU A 135 -45.80 -14.07 -42.61
C GLU A 135 -44.67 -14.26 -43.64
N THR A 136 -44.58 -13.33 -44.59
CA THR A 136 -43.39 -13.20 -45.44
C THR A 136 -42.20 -12.66 -44.63
N PHE A 137 -40.98 -12.84 -45.13
CA PHE A 137 -39.77 -12.34 -44.46
C PHE A 137 -39.83 -10.83 -44.16
N THR A 138 -40.40 -10.05 -45.09
CA THR A 138 -40.57 -8.60 -44.94
C THR A 138 -41.57 -8.26 -43.83
N GLU A 139 -42.74 -8.89 -43.83
CA GLU A 139 -43.76 -8.69 -42.78
C GLU A 139 -43.24 -9.14 -41.40
N HIS A 140 -42.48 -10.23 -41.35
CA HIS A 140 -41.82 -10.69 -40.13
C HIS A 140 -40.79 -9.69 -39.60
N SER A 141 -39.98 -9.13 -40.49
CA SER A 141 -39.00 -8.09 -40.14
C SER A 141 -39.69 -6.82 -39.65
N GLU A 142 -40.72 -6.35 -40.36
CA GLU A 142 -41.50 -5.15 -40.03
C GLU A 142 -42.24 -5.30 -38.70
N ARG A 143 -42.82 -6.47 -38.43
CA ARG A 143 -43.42 -6.77 -37.13
C ARG A 143 -42.38 -6.76 -36.02
N LEU A 144 -41.22 -7.39 -36.22
CA LEU A 144 -40.16 -7.39 -35.22
C LEU A 144 -39.59 -5.98 -34.98
N THR A 145 -39.51 -5.11 -36.00
CA THR A 145 -39.13 -3.71 -35.81
C THR A 145 -40.19 -2.96 -35.02
N ALA A 146 -41.48 -3.12 -35.37
CA ALA A 146 -42.57 -2.51 -34.62
C ALA A 146 -42.64 -3.02 -33.17
N ASP A 147 -42.39 -4.30 -32.91
CA ASP A 147 -42.33 -4.87 -31.56
C ASP A 147 -41.18 -4.25 -30.75
N ARG A 148 -39.99 -4.09 -31.37
CA ARG A 148 -38.84 -3.41 -30.75
C ARG A 148 -39.13 -1.95 -30.45
N GLU A 149 -39.78 -1.24 -31.37
CA GLU A 149 -40.18 0.16 -31.19
C GLU A 149 -41.17 0.30 -30.03
N ARG A 150 -42.23 -0.52 -29.98
CA ARG A 150 -43.19 -0.49 -28.87
C ARG A 150 -42.53 -0.79 -27.52
N HIS A 151 -41.60 -1.74 -27.47
CA HIS A 151 -40.82 -2.00 -26.25
C HIS A 151 -39.89 -0.84 -25.89
N ALA A 152 -39.29 -0.17 -26.87
CA ALA A 152 -38.46 1.01 -26.65
C ALA A 152 -39.29 2.19 -26.12
N GLU A 153 -40.45 2.46 -26.70
CA GLU A 153 -41.39 3.49 -26.24
C GLU A 153 -41.93 3.20 -24.83
N SER A 154 -42.28 1.95 -24.55
CA SER A 154 -42.67 1.53 -23.20
C SER A 154 -41.54 1.76 -22.20
N ARG A 155 -40.28 1.42 -22.54
CA ARG A 155 -39.11 1.65 -21.68
C ARG A 155 -38.79 3.14 -21.50
N ALA A 156 -39.00 3.95 -22.53
CA ALA A 156 -38.78 5.39 -22.48
C ALA A 156 -39.80 6.12 -21.62
N SER A 157 -41.02 5.55 -21.50
CA SER A 157 -42.11 6.07 -20.67
C SER A 157 -42.20 5.42 -19.29
N GLU A 158 -41.26 4.53 -18.93
CA GLU A 158 -41.22 3.90 -17.61
C GLU A 158 -41.05 4.95 -16.49
N THR A 159 -41.84 4.80 -15.44
CA THR A 159 -41.61 5.49 -14.18
C THR A 159 -40.40 4.88 -13.44
N PHE A 160 -39.80 5.62 -12.51
CA PHE A 160 -38.64 5.13 -11.74
C PHE A 160 -38.89 3.79 -11.03
N THR A 161 -40.10 3.59 -10.48
CA THR A 161 -40.46 2.33 -9.82
C THR A 161 -40.56 1.19 -10.82
N GLN A 162 -41.22 1.40 -11.95
CA GLN A 162 -41.30 0.40 -13.03
C GLN A 162 -39.92 0.03 -13.58
N TYR A 163 -39.04 1.02 -13.76
CA TYR A 163 -37.64 0.79 -14.15
C TYR A 163 -36.89 -0.05 -13.09
N SER A 164 -37.03 0.30 -11.82
CA SER A 164 -36.40 -0.42 -10.69
C SER A 164 -36.90 -1.85 -10.58
N ASP A 165 -38.21 -2.07 -10.70
CA ASP A 165 -38.84 -3.38 -10.62
C ASP A 165 -38.41 -4.25 -11.80
N ARG A 166 -38.40 -3.71 -13.03
CA ARG A 166 -37.90 -4.42 -14.21
C ARG A 166 -36.44 -4.82 -14.06
N LEU A 167 -35.59 -3.91 -13.56
CA LEU A 167 -34.16 -4.18 -13.38
C LEU A 167 -33.93 -5.20 -12.26
N THR A 168 -34.75 -5.20 -11.22
CA THR A 168 -34.72 -6.20 -10.14
C THR A 168 -35.12 -7.58 -10.68
N ALA A 169 -36.25 -7.66 -11.39
CA ALA A 169 -36.70 -8.91 -12.02
C ALA A 169 -35.69 -9.45 -13.05
N ASP A 170 -34.99 -8.56 -13.77
CA ASP A 170 -33.93 -8.96 -14.70
C ASP A 170 -32.69 -9.52 -13.99
N ARG A 171 -32.28 -8.89 -12.88
CA ARG A 171 -31.21 -9.42 -12.01
C ARG A 171 -31.58 -10.77 -11.41
N GLU A 172 -32.83 -10.94 -10.96
CA GLU A 172 -33.34 -12.20 -10.42
C GLU A 172 -33.32 -13.31 -11.47
N ARG A 173 -33.86 -13.07 -12.67
CA ARG A 173 -33.80 -14.04 -13.78
C ARG A 173 -32.36 -14.43 -14.13
N HIS A 174 -31.45 -13.45 -14.19
CA HIS A 174 -30.05 -13.75 -14.44
C HIS A 174 -29.42 -14.54 -13.29
N ALA A 175 -29.72 -14.23 -12.03
CA ALA A 175 -29.24 -14.97 -10.87
C ALA A 175 -29.74 -16.42 -10.86
N GLU A 176 -31.02 -16.64 -11.19
CA GLU A 176 -31.61 -17.98 -11.34
C GLU A 176 -30.92 -18.75 -12.46
N PHE A 177 -30.73 -18.13 -13.64
CA PHE A 177 -30.01 -18.75 -14.74
C PHE A 177 -28.59 -19.15 -14.32
N ARG A 178 -27.83 -18.24 -13.68
CA ARG A 178 -26.48 -18.52 -13.16
C ARG A 178 -26.46 -19.61 -12.09
N ALA A 179 -27.49 -19.71 -11.26
CA ALA A 179 -27.60 -20.75 -10.24
C ALA A 179 -27.93 -22.13 -10.85
N SER A 180 -28.62 -22.15 -11.99
CA SER A 180 -28.96 -23.37 -12.73
C SER A 180 -27.89 -23.81 -13.73
N GLU A 181 -26.85 -23.01 -13.97
CA GLU A 181 -25.76 -23.33 -14.90
C GLU A 181 -25.08 -24.66 -14.51
N THR A 182 -24.86 -25.51 -15.51
CA THR A 182 -23.97 -26.66 -15.37
C THR A 182 -22.51 -26.19 -15.28
N PHE A 183 -21.61 -27.07 -14.80
CA PHE A 183 -20.18 -26.76 -14.74
C PHE A 183 -19.60 -26.36 -16.10
N THR A 184 -20.01 -27.04 -17.18
CA THR A 184 -19.55 -26.75 -18.54
C THR A 184 -20.02 -25.38 -19.01
N GLU A 185 -21.30 -25.07 -18.84
CA GLU A 185 -21.86 -23.75 -19.20
C GLU A 185 -21.19 -22.62 -18.41
N CYS A 186 -20.95 -22.82 -17.11
CA CYS A 186 -20.23 -21.86 -16.27
C CYS A 186 -18.78 -21.67 -16.75
N SER A 187 -18.09 -22.77 -17.10
CA SER A 187 -16.73 -22.73 -17.63
C SER A 187 -16.68 -21.97 -18.96
N GLU A 188 -17.54 -22.32 -19.92
CA GLU A 188 -17.63 -21.67 -21.24
C GLU A 188 -17.96 -20.18 -21.13
N ARG A 189 -18.87 -19.83 -20.21
CA ARG A 189 -19.22 -18.45 -19.94
C ARG A 189 -18.06 -17.67 -19.32
N LEU A 190 -17.35 -18.24 -18.36
CA LEU A 190 -16.16 -17.62 -17.78
C LEU A 190 -14.98 -17.54 -18.77
N THR A 191 -14.83 -18.48 -19.71
CA THR A 191 -13.82 -18.37 -20.78
C THR A 191 -14.18 -17.26 -21.75
N ALA A 192 -15.44 -17.19 -22.20
CA ALA A 192 -15.91 -16.12 -23.06
C ALA A 192 -15.78 -14.74 -22.38
N ASP A 193 -16.07 -14.62 -21.08
CA ASP A 193 -15.86 -13.39 -20.30
C ASP A 193 -14.38 -12.98 -20.28
N ARG A 194 -13.46 -13.94 -20.05
CA ARG A 194 -12.01 -13.69 -20.06
C ARG A 194 -11.52 -13.24 -21.43
N GLU A 195 -12.00 -13.88 -22.50
CA GLU A 195 -11.65 -13.53 -23.88
C GLU A 195 -12.11 -12.11 -24.23
N ARG A 196 -13.36 -11.76 -23.94
CA ARG A 196 -13.86 -10.39 -24.17
C ARG A 196 -13.08 -9.34 -23.39
N HIS A 197 -12.70 -9.62 -22.14
CA HIS A 197 -11.85 -8.71 -21.36
C HIS A 197 -10.43 -8.62 -21.92
N ALA A 198 -9.86 -9.71 -22.42
CA ALA A 198 -8.54 -9.72 -23.05
C ALA A 198 -8.54 -8.90 -24.35
N GLU A 199 -9.55 -9.08 -25.20
CA GLU A 199 -9.73 -8.30 -26.44
C GLU A 199 -9.94 -6.82 -26.17
N SER A 200 -10.77 -6.48 -25.18
CA SER A 200 -10.96 -5.10 -24.73
C SER A 200 -9.65 -4.49 -24.24
N ARG A 201 -8.84 -5.22 -23.46
CA ARG A 201 -7.53 -4.74 -22.98
C ARG A 201 -6.49 -4.61 -24.09
N ALA A 202 -6.51 -5.51 -25.08
CA ALA A 202 -5.61 -5.48 -26.21
C ALA A 202 -5.89 -4.29 -27.16
N SER A 203 -7.13 -3.81 -27.18
CA SER A 203 -7.58 -2.67 -27.98
C SER A 203 -7.62 -1.35 -27.20
N GLU A 204 -7.19 -1.33 -25.93
CA GLU A 204 -7.14 -0.12 -25.11
C GLU A 204 -6.21 0.93 -25.75
N THR A 205 -6.68 2.17 -25.79
CA THR A 205 -5.82 3.34 -26.03
C THR A 205 -4.95 3.63 -24.81
N PHE A 206 -3.86 4.37 -24.99
CA PHE A 206 -2.97 4.73 -23.87
C PHE A 206 -3.69 5.46 -22.73
N THR A 207 -4.63 6.36 -23.04
CA THR A 207 -5.43 7.08 -22.04
C THR A 207 -6.33 6.12 -21.26
N GLN A 208 -7.05 5.23 -21.94
CA GLN A 208 -7.88 4.20 -21.31
C GLN A 208 -7.05 3.25 -20.43
N TYR A 209 -5.87 2.84 -20.91
CA TYR A 209 -4.93 2.03 -20.13
C TYR A 209 -4.48 2.75 -18.85
N SER A 210 -4.11 4.04 -18.96
CA SER A 210 -3.68 4.86 -17.84
C SER A 210 -4.81 5.03 -16.81
N GLU A 211 -6.01 5.38 -17.27
CA GLU A 211 -7.21 5.55 -16.44
C GLU A 211 -7.60 4.24 -15.72
N ARG A 212 -7.57 3.11 -16.42
CA ARG A 212 -7.82 1.80 -15.82
C ARG A 212 -6.78 1.49 -14.74
N LEU A 213 -5.50 1.72 -15.02
CA LEU A 213 -4.42 1.45 -14.06
C LEU A 213 -4.46 2.39 -12.85
N THR A 214 -4.90 3.64 -13.02
CA THR A 214 -5.15 4.55 -11.89
C THR A 214 -6.32 4.06 -11.04
N ALA A 215 -7.44 3.67 -11.67
CA ALA A 215 -8.60 3.15 -10.94
C ALA A 215 -8.28 1.81 -10.25
N ASP A 216 -7.47 0.94 -10.85
CA ASP A 216 -6.97 -0.30 -10.22
C ASP A 216 -6.13 0.01 -8.98
N ARG A 217 -5.20 0.99 -9.06
CA ARG A 217 -4.39 1.42 -7.93
C ARG A 217 -5.22 2.01 -6.79
N GLU A 218 -6.23 2.82 -7.12
CA GLU A 218 -7.15 3.40 -6.14
C GLU A 218 -7.96 2.32 -5.43
N ARG A 219 -8.57 1.38 -6.17
CA ARG A 219 -9.27 0.24 -5.57
C ARG A 219 -8.37 -0.60 -4.67
N HIS A 220 -7.13 -0.85 -5.06
CA HIS A 220 -6.17 -1.57 -4.21
C HIS A 220 -5.78 -0.77 -2.96
N ALA A 221 -5.64 0.55 -3.06
CA ALA A 221 -5.38 1.42 -1.92
C ALA A 221 -6.55 1.46 -0.94
N GLU A 222 -7.78 1.59 -1.43
CA GLU A 222 -9.00 1.53 -0.62
C GLU A 222 -9.17 0.17 0.05
N SER A 223 -8.98 -0.91 -0.72
CA SER A 223 -9.00 -2.27 -0.18
C SER A 223 -8.00 -2.43 0.96
N ARG A 224 -6.74 -2.00 0.77
CA ARG A 224 -5.70 -2.03 1.80
C ARG A 224 -6.00 -1.15 3.01
N ALA A 225 -6.62 0.02 2.79
CA ALA A 225 -7.02 0.92 3.87
C ALA A 225 -8.18 0.35 4.71
N SER A 226 -9.04 -0.45 4.08
CA SER A 226 -10.16 -1.15 4.73
C SER A 226 -9.80 -2.52 5.33
N GLU A 227 -8.56 -2.99 5.17
CA GLU A 227 -8.12 -4.28 5.69
C GLU A 227 -8.28 -4.35 7.22
N THR A 228 -8.82 -5.47 7.69
CA THR A 228 -8.75 -5.84 9.10
C THR A 228 -7.31 -6.22 9.47
N PHE A 229 -6.97 -6.17 10.76
CA PHE A 229 -5.63 -6.56 11.23
C PHE A 229 -5.23 -7.98 10.82
N THR A 230 -6.16 -8.93 10.84
CA THR A 230 -5.92 -10.32 10.41
C THR A 230 -5.60 -10.38 8.92
N GLN A 231 -6.41 -9.76 8.07
CA GLN A 231 -6.17 -9.66 6.62
C GLN A 231 -4.82 -9.00 6.31
N TYR A 232 -4.49 -7.90 7.01
CA TYR A 232 -3.20 -7.24 6.87
C TYR A 232 -2.03 -8.18 7.23
N SER A 233 -2.16 -8.92 8.34
CA SER A 233 -1.13 -9.85 8.79
C SER A 233 -0.95 -11.02 7.82
N GLU A 234 -2.05 -11.60 7.33
CA GLU A 234 -2.06 -12.70 6.35
C GLU A 234 -1.46 -12.28 5.00
N ARG A 235 -1.79 -11.06 4.52
CA ARG A 235 -1.17 -10.52 3.31
C ARG A 235 0.34 -10.35 3.51
N LEU A 236 0.76 -9.79 4.64
CA LEU A 236 2.18 -9.57 4.90
C LEU A 236 2.97 -10.88 5.08
N THR A 237 2.35 -11.92 5.67
CA THR A 237 2.96 -13.25 5.74
C THR A 237 3.07 -13.88 4.35
N ALA A 238 2.00 -13.84 3.55
CA ALA A 238 2.02 -14.36 2.19
C ALA A 238 3.04 -13.62 1.31
N ASP A 239 3.16 -12.29 1.44
CA ASP A 239 4.16 -11.49 0.73
C ASP A 239 5.60 -11.91 1.11
N ARG A 240 5.85 -12.14 2.41
CA ARG A 240 7.16 -12.62 2.90
C ARG A 240 7.48 -14.02 2.40
N GLU A 241 6.52 -14.93 2.42
CA GLU A 241 6.67 -16.31 1.94
C GLU A 241 7.04 -16.33 0.45
N ARG A 242 6.29 -15.58 -0.39
CA ARG A 242 6.61 -15.46 -1.82
C ARG A 242 8.01 -14.87 -2.06
N HIS A 243 8.42 -13.89 -1.28
CA HIS A 243 9.76 -13.31 -1.40
C HIS A 243 10.86 -14.32 -1.00
N VAL A 244 10.65 -15.10 0.07
CA VAL A 244 11.60 -16.14 0.49
C VAL A 244 11.69 -17.24 -0.56
N GLU A 245 10.56 -17.70 -1.10
CA GLU A 245 10.52 -18.72 -2.15
C GLU A 245 11.23 -18.24 -3.42
N SER A 246 10.92 -17.01 -3.87
CA SER A 246 11.62 -16.40 -5.01
C SER A 246 13.12 -16.31 -4.79
N ARG A 247 13.58 -15.87 -3.61
CA ARG A 247 15.02 -15.81 -3.26
C ARG A 247 15.66 -17.19 -3.18
N ALA A 248 14.93 -18.20 -2.74
CA ALA A 248 15.44 -19.57 -2.66
C ALA A 248 15.59 -20.20 -4.05
N SER A 249 14.75 -19.80 -5.01
CA SER A 249 14.82 -20.24 -6.41
C SER A 249 15.77 -19.42 -7.30
N GLU A 250 16.34 -18.32 -6.80
CA GLU A 250 17.25 -17.45 -7.57
C GLU A 250 18.45 -18.26 -8.11
N THR A 251 18.74 -18.08 -9.39
CA THR A 251 20.00 -18.50 -9.98
C THR A 251 21.15 -17.61 -9.48
N PHE A 252 22.40 -18.07 -9.65
CA PHE A 252 23.57 -17.29 -9.24
C PHE A 252 23.60 -15.90 -9.91
N THR A 253 23.26 -15.82 -11.20
CA THR A 253 23.24 -14.57 -11.95
C THR A 253 22.19 -13.61 -11.41
N GLU A 254 20.96 -14.09 -11.20
CA GLU A 254 19.87 -13.27 -10.63
C GLU A 254 20.21 -12.78 -9.22
N CYS A 255 20.81 -13.63 -8.37
CA CYS A 255 21.27 -13.24 -7.04
C CYS A 255 22.39 -12.19 -7.11
N SER A 256 23.33 -12.33 -8.04
CA SER A 256 24.39 -11.33 -8.26
C SER A 256 23.80 -10.00 -8.70
N GLU A 257 22.90 -10.00 -9.69
CA GLU A 257 22.22 -8.81 -10.21
C GLU A 257 21.38 -8.10 -9.14
N ARG A 258 20.61 -8.87 -8.34
CA ARG A 258 19.87 -8.32 -7.20
C ARG A 258 20.81 -7.70 -6.18
N LEU A 259 21.90 -8.37 -5.79
CA LEU A 259 22.86 -7.83 -4.84
C LEU A 259 23.61 -6.61 -5.38
N THR A 260 23.83 -6.49 -6.70
CA THR A 260 24.38 -5.26 -7.29
C THR A 260 23.36 -4.12 -7.23
N ALA A 261 22.11 -4.37 -7.61
CA ALA A 261 21.04 -3.37 -7.52
C ALA A 261 20.77 -2.92 -6.08
N ASP A 262 20.81 -3.85 -5.10
CA ASP A 262 20.68 -3.54 -3.67
C ASP A 262 21.82 -2.63 -3.20
N ARG A 263 23.06 -2.87 -3.65
CA ARG A 263 24.22 -2.03 -3.32
C ARG A 263 24.13 -0.64 -3.96
N GLU A 264 23.70 -0.56 -5.21
CA GLU A 264 23.49 0.71 -5.92
C GLU A 264 22.40 1.54 -5.23
N SER A 265 21.25 0.93 -4.92
CA SER A 265 20.15 1.57 -4.19
C SER A 265 20.59 2.08 -2.81
N HIS A 266 21.40 1.30 -2.08
CA HIS A 266 21.97 1.73 -0.81
C HIS A 266 22.99 2.87 -0.97
N ALA A 267 23.78 2.87 -2.04
CA ALA A 267 24.73 3.95 -2.33
C ALA A 267 24.00 5.25 -2.67
N GLU A 268 22.94 5.19 -3.49
CA GLU A 268 22.08 6.33 -3.83
C GLU A 268 21.34 6.87 -2.60
N SER A 269 20.79 5.98 -1.77
CA SER A 269 20.17 6.37 -0.51
C SER A 269 21.16 7.08 0.41
N ARG A 270 22.40 6.59 0.53
CA ARG A 270 23.46 7.25 1.32
C ARG A 270 23.91 8.57 0.72
N ALA A 271 23.96 8.69 -0.61
CA ALA A 271 24.34 9.92 -1.30
C ALA A 271 23.27 11.01 -1.16
N SER A 272 22.00 10.62 -1.02
CA SER A 272 20.86 11.51 -0.82
C SER A 272 20.51 11.76 0.67
N GLU A 273 21.27 11.18 1.61
CA GLU A 273 21.08 11.40 3.04
C GLU A 273 21.23 12.89 3.40
N THR A 274 20.28 13.41 4.17
CA THR A 274 20.45 14.69 4.86
C THR A 274 21.48 14.55 5.98
N LEU A 275 22.09 15.66 6.41
CA LEU A 275 23.10 15.65 7.47
C LEU A 275 22.60 15.01 8.78
N THR A 276 21.33 15.23 9.13
CA THR A 276 20.69 14.64 10.31
C THR A 276 20.60 13.12 10.17
N GLN A 277 20.06 12.62 9.06
CA GLN A 277 19.99 11.18 8.74
C GLN A 277 21.38 10.52 8.75
N TYR A 278 22.39 11.18 8.17
CA TYR A 278 23.77 10.71 8.20
C TYR A 278 24.29 10.57 9.64
N SER A 279 24.07 11.61 10.47
CA SER A 279 24.52 11.61 11.86
C SER A 279 23.81 10.54 12.70
N GLU A 280 22.50 10.37 12.52
CA GLU A 280 21.68 9.38 13.20
C GLU A 280 22.13 7.96 12.83
N ARG A 281 22.33 7.68 11.54
CA ARG A 281 22.86 6.39 11.08
C ARG A 281 24.22 6.10 11.71
N LEU A 282 25.13 7.07 11.72
CA LEU A 282 26.47 6.88 12.29
C LEU A 282 26.42 6.69 13.82
N THR A 283 25.48 7.33 14.52
CA THR A 283 25.24 7.06 15.94
C THR A 283 24.67 5.66 16.18
N ALA A 284 23.69 5.23 15.38
CA ALA A 284 23.10 3.90 15.48
C ALA A 284 24.14 2.80 15.19
N ASP A 285 25.02 3.01 14.21
CA ASP A 285 26.13 2.10 13.90
C ASP A 285 27.12 2.01 15.07
N ARG A 286 27.51 3.14 15.67
CA ARG A 286 28.37 3.18 16.86
C ARG A 286 27.73 2.44 18.05
N GLU A 287 26.44 2.66 18.29
CA GLU A 287 25.71 1.96 19.35
C GLU A 287 25.64 0.45 19.10
N ARG A 288 25.37 0.03 17.87
CA ARG A 288 25.33 -1.40 17.50
C ARG A 288 26.68 -2.05 17.72
N HIS A 289 27.77 -1.42 17.29
CA HIS A 289 29.12 -1.92 17.54
C HIS A 289 29.48 -1.93 19.03
N ALA A 290 29.08 -0.92 19.81
CA ALA A 290 29.31 -0.89 21.25
C ALA A 290 28.55 -2.01 21.98
N ARG A 291 27.27 -2.24 21.61
CA ARG A 291 26.47 -3.36 22.15
C ARG A 291 27.08 -4.71 21.80
N SER A 292 27.45 -4.90 20.52
CA SER A 292 28.15 -6.12 20.07
C SER A 292 29.41 -6.37 20.91
N ARG A 293 30.28 -5.36 21.06
CA ARG A 293 31.51 -5.43 21.85
C ARG A 293 31.28 -5.71 23.33
N ALA A 294 30.22 -5.15 23.91
CA ALA A 294 29.87 -5.41 25.30
C ALA A 294 29.37 -6.85 25.53
N SER A 295 28.77 -7.47 24.51
CA SER A 295 28.29 -8.85 24.54
C SER A 295 29.27 -9.89 23.99
N GLU A 296 30.45 -9.47 23.50
CA GLU A 296 31.46 -10.38 22.93
C GLU A 296 31.90 -11.43 23.96
N SER A 297 31.94 -12.69 23.52
CA SER A 297 32.62 -13.73 24.30
C SER A 297 34.14 -13.52 24.24
N PHE A 298 34.88 -14.11 25.19
CA PHE A 298 36.34 -14.01 25.21
C PHE A 298 37.00 -14.48 23.90
N THR A 299 36.50 -15.57 23.31
CA THR A 299 37.03 -16.10 22.04
C THR A 299 36.72 -15.17 20.86
N GLN A 300 35.54 -14.54 20.83
CA GLN A 300 35.19 -13.54 19.82
C GLN A 300 36.05 -12.27 19.95
N TYR A 301 36.30 -11.83 21.19
CA TYR A 301 37.16 -10.68 21.48
C TYR A 301 38.60 -10.91 20.98
N GLU A 302 39.19 -12.06 21.31
CA GLU A 302 40.54 -12.42 20.86
C GLU A 302 40.61 -12.56 19.34
N ALA A 303 39.62 -13.20 18.71
CA ALA A 303 39.54 -13.31 17.26
C ALA A 303 39.45 -11.93 16.57
N ARG A 304 38.64 -11.01 17.12
CA ARG A 304 38.54 -9.63 16.61
C ARG A 304 39.86 -8.89 16.75
N LEU A 305 40.54 -8.98 17.89
CA LEU A 305 41.85 -8.35 18.07
C LEU A 305 42.92 -8.95 17.14
N ALA A 306 42.90 -10.26 16.90
CA ALA A 306 43.78 -10.90 15.95
C ALA A 306 43.53 -10.37 14.53
N ALA A 307 42.27 -10.32 14.09
CA ALA A 307 41.88 -9.78 12.79
C ALA A 307 42.23 -8.28 12.65
N ASP A 308 42.05 -7.48 13.71
CA ASP A 308 42.45 -6.06 13.74
C ASP A 308 43.98 -5.91 13.59
N ARG A 309 44.78 -6.78 14.23
CA ARG A 309 46.24 -6.79 14.10
C ARG A 309 46.68 -7.19 12.71
N GLU A 310 46.09 -8.23 12.14
CA GLU A 310 46.36 -8.71 10.78
C GLU A 310 46.00 -7.64 9.74
N SER A 311 44.82 -7.04 9.84
CA SER A 311 44.38 -5.96 8.95
C SER A 311 45.35 -4.78 8.98
N ARG A 312 45.79 -4.37 10.18
CA ARG A 312 46.82 -3.31 10.33
C ARG A 312 48.16 -3.72 9.72
N SER A 313 48.55 -4.98 9.85
CA SER A 313 49.78 -5.50 9.22
C SER A 313 49.69 -5.41 7.70
N VAL A 314 48.59 -5.87 7.11
CA VAL A 314 48.34 -5.81 5.67
C VAL A 314 48.27 -4.37 5.18
N SER A 315 47.61 -3.46 5.89
CA SER A 315 47.61 -2.04 5.51
C SER A 315 49.03 -1.46 5.50
N ARG A 316 49.89 -1.83 6.44
CA ARG A 316 51.30 -1.38 6.46
C ARG A 316 52.13 -1.93 5.30
N THR A 317 51.85 -3.13 4.79
CA THR A 317 52.59 -3.66 3.65
C THR A 317 52.22 -2.97 2.33
N HIS A 318 51.03 -2.38 2.26
CA HIS A 318 50.53 -1.66 1.09
C HIS A 318 50.68 -0.13 1.23
N GLU A 319 51.22 0.35 2.36
CA GLU A 319 51.43 1.77 2.65
C GLU A 319 52.47 2.36 1.68
N THR A 320 52.15 3.50 1.07
CA THR A 320 53.13 4.23 0.26
C THR A 320 54.20 4.86 1.15
N GLN A 321 55.37 5.18 0.61
CA GLN A 321 56.45 5.80 1.39
C GLN A 321 56.03 7.12 2.06
N GLN A 322 55.24 7.94 1.36
CA GLN A 322 54.74 9.22 1.90
C GLN A 322 53.80 9.01 3.09
N GLU A 323 52.88 8.04 2.99
CA GLU A 323 51.95 7.70 4.09
C GLU A 323 52.72 7.14 5.29
N HIS A 324 53.72 6.30 5.04
CA HIS A 324 54.59 5.75 6.07
C HIS A 324 55.31 6.84 6.86
N ASP A 325 55.90 7.81 6.15
CA ASP A 325 56.65 8.90 6.78
C ASP A 325 55.72 9.83 7.55
N LEU A 326 54.55 10.17 6.99
CA LEU A 326 53.51 10.93 7.69
C LEU A 326 53.05 10.22 8.97
N ARG A 327 52.83 8.90 8.92
CA ARG A 327 52.44 8.12 10.10
C ARG A 327 53.51 8.14 11.18
N LEU A 328 54.79 8.03 10.80
CA LEU A 328 55.91 8.12 11.73
C LEU A 328 56.03 9.52 12.34
N GLU A 329 55.87 10.57 11.54
CA GLU A 329 55.87 11.96 12.00
C GLU A 329 54.74 12.21 13.00
N LEU A 330 53.52 11.79 12.67
CA LEU A 330 52.38 11.86 13.60
C LEU A 330 52.66 11.08 14.88
N ALA A 331 53.23 9.88 14.79
CA ALA A 331 53.59 9.08 15.97
C ALA A 331 54.64 9.78 16.86
N ARG A 332 55.64 10.44 16.25
CA ARG A 332 56.62 11.27 16.97
C ARG A 332 55.94 12.46 17.64
N GLY A 333 55.08 13.17 16.92
CA GLY A 333 54.31 14.29 17.47
C GLY A 333 53.42 13.87 18.66
N TYR A 334 52.73 12.73 18.58
CA TYR A 334 51.98 12.20 19.72
C TYR A 334 52.87 11.87 20.91
N TYR A 335 54.05 11.30 20.69
CA TYR A 335 55.01 11.02 21.75
C TYR A 335 55.53 12.30 22.41
N GLU A 336 55.89 13.30 21.61
CA GLU A 336 56.35 14.61 22.08
C GLU A 336 55.26 15.34 22.88
N ASN A 337 54.02 15.36 22.39
CA ASN A 337 52.88 15.93 23.10
C ASN A 337 52.62 15.21 24.44
N SER A 338 52.70 13.88 24.45
CA SER A 338 52.57 13.09 25.69
C SER A 338 53.67 13.43 26.70
N LEU A 339 54.89 13.62 26.21
CA LEU A 339 56.05 14.00 27.04
C LEU A 339 55.90 15.42 27.59
N GLN A 340 55.50 16.38 26.76
CA GLN A 340 55.22 17.76 27.18
C GLN A 340 54.13 17.79 28.25
N HIS A 341 53.01 17.11 28.02
CA HIS A 341 51.92 17.04 29.00
C HIS A 341 52.40 16.44 30.33
N ARG A 342 53.23 15.39 30.29
CA ARG A 342 53.83 14.82 31.50
C ARG A 342 54.75 15.82 32.22
N ASN A 343 55.56 16.56 31.46
CA ASN A 343 56.47 17.56 32.03
C ASN A 343 55.71 18.75 32.63
N GLU A 344 54.61 19.18 32.01
CA GLU A 344 53.69 20.19 32.55
C GLU A 344 53.08 19.73 33.87
N LEU A 345 52.55 18.49 33.92
CA LEU A 345 52.04 17.91 35.16
C LEU A 345 53.12 17.87 36.25
N LEU A 346 54.36 17.50 35.91
CA LEU A 346 55.47 17.53 36.85
C LEU A 346 55.85 18.95 37.29
N SER A 347 55.76 19.95 36.40
CA SER A 347 56.00 21.36 36.73
C SER A 347 54.95 21.87 37.72
N LEU A 348 53.67 21.62 37.43
CA LEU A 348 52.56 21.98 38.32
C LEU A 348 52.70 21.33 39.70
N GLN A 349 53.14 20.07 39.75
CA GLN A 349 53.44 19.40 41.03
C GLN A 349 54.60 20.08 41.78
N ARG A 350 55.68 20.47 41.08
CA ARG A 350 56.82 21.18 41.70
C ARG A 350 56.40 22.55 42.25
N GLU A 351 55.62 23.33 41.50
CA GLU A 351 55.10 24.62 41.93
C GLU A 351 54.19 24.47 43.16
N ARG A 352 53.29 23.48 43.16
CA ARG A 352 52.45 23.16 44.32
C ARG A 352 53.29 22.85 45.55
N VAL A 353 54.31 22.00 45.41
CA VAL A 353 55.23 21.66 46.50
C VAL A 353 56.03 22.88 46.97
N GLN A 354 56.46 23.75 46.05
CA GLN A 354 57.18 24.98 46.37
C GLN A 354 56.30 25.96 47.16
N ALA A 355 55.04 26.12 46.79
CA ALA A 355 54.08 26.97 47.49
C ALA A 355 53.78 26.45 48.92
N ILE A 356 53.71 25.12 49.10
CA ILE A 356 53.61 24.52 50.44
C ILE A 356 54.87 24.85 51.23
N ARG A 357 56.05 24.61 50.65
CA ARG A 357 57.36 24.84 51.30
C ARG A 357 57.63 26.31 51.65
N SER A 358 57.09 27.28 50.90
CA SER A 358 57.23 28.70 51.21
C SER A 358 56.42 29.13 52.42
N ASN A 359 55.34 28.41 52.73
CA ASN A 359 54.46 28.69 53.87
C ASN A 359 54.79 27.86 55.12
N GLU A 360 55.80 26.96 55.07
CA GLU A 360 56.26 26.13 56.20
C GLU A 360 56.88 26.97 57.32
N THR A 361 56.51 26.66 58.57
CA THR A 361 57.22 27.17 59.76
C THR A 361 58.58 26.47 59.95
N GLU A 362 59.45 27.04 60.79
CA GLU A 362 60.81 26.52 60.99
C GLU A 362 60.84 25.11 61.59
N SER A 363 59.91 24.79 62.50
CA SER A 363 59.75 23.44 63.06
C SER A 363 59.26 22.42 62.04
N GLU A 364 58.30 22.77 61.19
CA GLU A 364 57.77 21.89 60.14
C GLU A 364 58.83 21.60 59.08
N ARG A 365 59.63 22.62 58.72
CA ARG A 365 60.77 22.48 57.82
C ARG A 365 61.82 21.50 58.38
N ALA A 366 62.13 21.57 59.67
CA ALA A 366 63.10 20.68 60.31
C ALA A 366 62.64 19.22 60.27
N ILE A 367 61.35 18.97 60.55
CA ILE A 367 60.72 17.64 60.47
C ILE A 367 60.79 17.10 59.03
N ARG A 368 60.39 17.89 58.02
CA ARG A 368 60.47 17.48 56.61
C ARG A 368 61.91 17.17 56.18
N LEU A 369 62.89 17.98 56.55
CA LEU A 369 64.30 17.75 56.20
C LEU A 369 64.88 16.52 56.93
N GLN A 370 64.41 16.18 58.12
CA GLN A 370 64.75 14.92 58.79
C GLN A 370 64.12 13.74 58.05
N ALA A 371 62.85 13.84 57.65
CA ALA A 371 62.17 12.83 56.84
C ALA A 371 62.81 12.62 55.46
N ASP A 372 63.17 13.70 54.74
CA ASP A 372 63.86 13.65 53.45
C ASP A 372 65.24 13.00 53.57
N ARG A 373 65.96 13.25 54.67
CA ARG A 373 67.24 12.58 54.98
C ARG A 373 67.06 11.08 55.22
N ILE A 374 66.06 10.69 55.98
CA ILE A 374 65.71 9.26 56.19
C ILE A 374 65.34 8.61 54.84
N ARG A 375 64.53 9.28 54.03
CA ARG A 375 64.09 8.76 52.72
C ARG A 375 65.23 8.61 51.71
N THR A 376 66.14 9.60 51.67
CA THR A 376 67.33 9.53 50.81
C THR A 376 68.35 8.50 51.29
N PHE A 377 68.48 8.31 52.61
CA PHE A 377 69.26 7.22 53.19
C PHE A 377 68.70 5.85 52.77
N ILE A 378 67.39 5.65 52.88
CA ILE A 378 66.71 4.41 52.45
C ILE A 378 66.93 4.14 50.95
N ASN A 379 66.79 5.16 50.09
CA ASN A 379 66.93 4.99 48.64
C ASN A 379 68.39 4.83 48.15
N ARG A 380 69.39 5.23 48.93
CA ARG A 380 70.82 5.12 48.57
C ARG A 380 71.54 3.91 49.14
N SER A 381 70.90 3.13 50.02
CA SER A 381 71.47 1.87 50.51
C SER A 381 71.68 0.88 49.35
N PRO A 382 72.91 0.39 49.09
CA PRO A 382 73.18 -0.47 47.94
C PRO A 382 72.59 -1.87 48.16
N THR A 383 71.80 -2.32 47.17
CA THR A 383 71.48 -3.73 46.85
C THR A 383 70.92 -4.63 47.95
N PHE A 384 69.64 -4.98 47.80
CA PHE A 384 69.19 -6.35 48.08
C PHE A 384 68.81 -7.02 46.75
N THR A 385 69.82 -7.60 46.08
CA THR A 385 69.57 -8.80 45.26
C THR A 385 69.23 -9.92 46.25
N PRO A 386 68.12 -10.64 46.13
CA PRO A 386 67.76 -11.66 47.12
C PRO A 386 68.55 -12.95 46.85
N PRO A 387 69.46 -13.41 47.74
CA PRO A 387 69.75 -14.83 47.85
C PRO A 387 68.76 -15.46 48.82
N SER A 388 68.42 -16.71 48.54
CA SER A 388 67.61 -17.59 49.39
C SER A 388 68.09 -17.63 50.86
N MET A 389 67.12 -17.68 51.78
CA MET A 389 67.22 -18.15 53.18
C MET A 389 67.93 -17.21 54.17
N ASP A 390 67.15 -16.53 55.03
CA ASP A 390 66.90 -16.93 56.42
C ASP A 390 66.22 -15.77 57.17
N ARG A 391 65.09 -16.08 57.81
CA ARG A 391 64.04 -15.13 58.22
C ARG A 391 64.14 -14.75 59.69
N GLU A 392 65.35 -14.50 60.20
CA GLU A 392 65.57 -14.23 61.62
C GLU A 392 66.65 -13.16 61.82
N ASN A 393 66.31 -11.89 61.59
CA ASN A 393 66.89 -10.66 62.19
C ASN A 393 66.66 -9.42 61.30
N TYR A 394 65.39 -9.06 61.07
CA TYR A 394 65.07 -7.67 60.75
C TYR A 394 64.40 -7.06 61.97
N THR A 395 65.06 -6.05 62.52
CA THR A 395 64.58 -5.24 63.63
C THR A 395 63.31 -4.50 63.22
N ASP A 396 62.24 -4.65 64.00
CA ASP A 396 60.96 -3.99 63.81
C ASP A 396 61.15 -2.46 63.82
N LEU A 397 60.85 -1.83 62.68
CA LEU A 397 60.87 -0.38 62.60
C LEU A 397 59.60 0.17 63.26
N PRO A 398 59.69 1.11 64.22
CA PRO A 398 58.52 1.69 64.87
C PRO A 398 57.66 2.43 63.83
N TRP A 399 56.33 2.26 63.92
CA TRP A 399 55.38 2.96 63.04
C TRP A 399 55.24 4.43 63.47
N VAL A 400 56.19 5.28 63.06
CA VAL A 400 56.32 6.68 63.49
C VAL A 400 55.34 7.62 62.79
N ASP A 401 55.06 7.40 61.49
CA ASP A 401 54.19 8.29 60.69
C ASP A 401 52.94 7.54 60.19
N LYS A 402 51.78 7.93 60.73
CA LYS A 402 50.51 7.18 60.57
C LYS A 402 49.62 7.73 59.46
N GLU A 403 49.85 8.97 59.04
CA GLU A 403 49.03 9.61 58.01
C GLU A 403 49.35 9.04 56.62
N ASN A 404 48.34 8.60 55.89
CA ASN A 404 48.42 8.01 54.54
C ASN A 404 49.26 6.71 54.40
N SER A 405 49.72 6.10 55.50
CA SER A 405 50.46 4.83 55.45
C SER A 405 49.63 3.68 54.86
N GLY A 406 48.30 3.75 54.92
CA GLY A 406 47.39 2.79 54.30
C GLY A 406 47.48 2.66 52.76
N PHE A 407 48.15 3.61 52.09
CA PHE A 407 48.38 3.56 50.64
C PHE A 407 49.78 3.06 50.26
N THR A 408 50.64 2.78 51.24
CA THR A 408 52.03 2.34 51.03
C THR A 408 52.38 1.26 52.04
N TYR A 409 52.20 0.00 51.66
CA TYR A 409 52.57 -1.14 52.49
C TYR A 409 54.10 -1.29 52.56
N THR A 410 54.66 -1.22 53.77
CA THR A 410 56.08 -1.51 54.02
C THR A 410 56.21 -2.81 54.81
N PHE A 411 56.85 -3.82 54.22
CA PHE A 411 56.89 -5.17 54.80
C PHE A 411 57.66 -5.26 56.14
N ASN A 412 58.57 -4.33 56.43
CA ASN A 412 59.41 -4.30 57.64
C ASN A 412 58.78 -3.59 58.86
N ILE A 413 57.49 -3.24 58.80
CA ILE A 413 56.74 -2.72 59.95
C ILE A 413 55.78 -3.82 60.41
N ASP A 414 55.87 -4.24 61.66
CA ASP A 414 54.85 -5.11 62.26
C ASP A 414 53.61 -4.27 62.61
N TYR A 415 52.65 -4.23 61.69
CA TYR A 415 51.38 -3.53 61.91
C TYR A 415 50.49 -4.21 62.95
N SER A 416 50.77 -5.46 63.34
CA SER A 416 49.91 -6.23 64.24
C SER A 416 49.96 -5.72 65.68
N GLU A 417 51.12 -5.20 66.14
CA GLU A 417 51.25 -4.60 67.48
C GLU A 417 50.55 -3.24 67.62
N PHE A 418 50.35 -2.51 66.51
CA PHE A 418 49.86 -1.13 66.55
C PHE A 418 48.42 -0.94 66.04
N ALA A 419 47.82 -1.95 65.41
CA ALA A 419 46.49 -1.85 64.82
C ALA A 419 45.63 -3.09 65.09
N GLU A 420 44.77 -3.02 66.12
CA GLU A 420 43.69 -3.98 66.33
C GLU A 420 42.45 -3.58 65.53
N ILE A 421 42.24 -4.20 64.37
CA ILE A 421 41.06 -3.94 63.50
C ILE A 421 39.77 -4.54 64.12
N GLY A 422 39.91 -5.48 65.06
CA GLY A 422 38.78 -6.13 65.77
C GLY A 422 38.00 -7.14 64.91
N ARG A 423 37.06 -7.86 65.53
CA ARG A 423 36.20 -8.85 64.84
C ARG A 423 35.01 -8.18 64.13
N MET A 424 34.62 -8.72 62.99
CA MET A 424 33.41 -8.29 62.27
C MET A 424 32.16 -8.88 62.93
N ILE A 425 31.53 -8.11 63.82
CA ILE A 425 30.41 -8.57 64.66
C ILE A 425 29.09 -7.85 64.37
N ARG A 426 29.10 -6.78 63.55
CA ARG A 426 27.87 -6.05 63.22
C ARG A 426 27.38 -6.47 61.84
N THR A 427 26.08 -6.61 61.65
CA THR A 427 25.48 -6.89 60.34
C THR A 427 25.06 -5.58 59.67
N CYS A 428 25.26 -5.49 58.36
CA CYS A 428 24.76 -4.38 57.57
C CYS A 428 23.25 -4.50 57.34
N SER A 429 22.49 -3.43 57.58
CA SER A 429 21.04 -3.40 57.37
C SER A 429 20.61 -3.51 55.90
N HIS A 430 21.49 -3.22 54.94
CA HIS A 430 21.16 -3.17 53.51
C HIS A 430 21.61 -4.41 52.72
N CYS A 431 22.79 -4.97 53.01
CA CYS A 431 23.33 -6.15 52.30
C CYS A 431 23.55 -7.38 53.21
N GLN A 432 23.25 -7.28 54.50
CA GLN A 432 23.40 -8.34 55.51
C GLN A 432 24.82 -8.90 55.71
N SER A 433 25.84 -8.34 55.05
CA SER A 433 27.24 -8.69 55.31
C SER A 433 27.68 -8.27 56.72
N LEU A 434 28.57 -9.04 57.33
CA LEU A 434 29.24 -8.65 58.57
C LEU A 434 30.14 -7.42 58.29
N LYS A 435 30.28 -6.54 59.28
CA LYS A 435 31.07 -5.30 59.22
C LYS A 435 31.79 -5.06 60.55
N TRP A 436 32.84 -4.26 60.51
CA TRP A 436 33.55 -3.83 61.73
C TRP A 436 32.74 -2.80 62.51
N SER A 437 32.97 -2.71 63.83
CA SER A 437 32.17 -1.88 64.73
C SER A 437 32.26 -0.38 64.43
N LYS A 438 33.37 0.08 63.84
CA LYS A 438 33.63 1.48 63.46
C LYS A 438 33.55 1.77 61.96
N GLU A 439 33.07 0.81 61.16
CA GLU A 439 32.93 0.99 59.70
C GLU A 439 31.71 1.86 59.38
N SER A 440 31.91 2.92 58.58
CA SER A 440 30.86 3.85 58.17
C SER A 440 29.89 3.19 57.17
N ASN A 441 28.60 3.52 57.32
CA ASN A 441 27.57 3.02 56.41
C ASN A 441 27.85 3.52 54.98
N GLY A 442 28.18 2.60 54.07
CA GLY A 442 28.56 2.93 52.70
C GLY A 442 29.72 2.09 52.15
N PHE A 443 30.64 1.63 53.02
CA PHE A 443 31.83 0.88 52.59
C PHE A 443 31.52 -0.53 52.07
N CYS A 444 30.59 -1.25 52.71
CA CYS A 444 30.02 -2.49 52.16
C CYS A 444 29.18 -2.27 50.89
N CYS A 445 28.57 -1.09 50.78
CA CYS A 445 27.36 -0.89 50.01
C CYS A 445 26.94 0.59 49.99
N SER A 446 27.08 1.25 48.84
CA SER A 446 26.63 2.63 48.63
C SER A 446 25.12 2.67 48.42
N ALA A 447 24.35 2.96 49.48
CA ALA A 447 22.91 3.21 49.44
C ALA A 447 22.09 2.14 48.64
N GLY A 448 22.44 0.86 48.79
CA GLY A 448 21.73 -0.26 48.16
C GLY A 448 22.15 -0.61 46.72
N LYS A 449 23.18 0.04 46.14
CA LYS A 449 23.78 -0.39 44.87
C LYS A 449 25.08 -1.16 45.14
N SER A 450 25.09 -2.46 44.84
CA SER A 450 26.27 -3.32 44.96
C SER A 450 27.28 -2.97 43.88
N PHE A 451 28.29 -2.16 44.22
CA PHE A 451 29.52 -2.12 43.42
C PHE A 451 30.22 -3.47 43.58
N ARG A 452 30.24 -4.25 42.51
CA ARG A 452 31.04 -5.47 42.38
C ARG A 452 32.53 -5.11 42.54
N ALA A 453 33.03 -5.25 43.76
CA ALA A 453 34.39 -5.69 44.08
C ALA A 453 34.52 -5.98 45.59
N CYS A 454 33.79 -6.99 46.07
CA CYS A 454 34.12 -7.64 47.34
C CYS A 454 34.55 -9.09 47.01
N PHE A 455 35.80 -9.25 46.58
CA PHE A 455 36.48 -10.53 46.76
C PHE A 455 36.84 -10.62 48.24
N ILE A 456 36.00 -11.32 49.00
CA ILE A 456 36.32 -12.38 49.96
C ILE A 456 34.98 -13.07 50.20
N ARG A 457 34.72 -14.07 49.36
CA ARG A 457 33.62 -15.01 49.57
C ARG A 457 34.07 -15.90 50.72
N SER A 458 33.42 -15.79 51.87
CA SER A 458 33.47 -16.80 52.93
C SER A 458 32.87 -18.10 52.37
N THR A 459 33.70 -18.87 51.68
CA THR A 459 33.42 -20.24 51.26
C THR A 459 34.61 -21.09 51.69
N LEU A 460 34.73 -21.26 53.02
CA LEU A 460 35.30 -22.46 53.60
C LEU A 460 34.23 -23.04 54.53
N MET A 461 33.20 -23.59 53.89
CA MET A 461 32.37 -24.62 54.48
C MET A 461 32.41 -25.79 53.50
N TYR A 462 33.40 -26.67 53.66
CA TYR A 462 33.28 -28.08 53.31
C TYR A 462 33.96 -28.91 54.41
N PRO A 463 33.45 -30.11 54.69
CA PRO A 463 33.66 -30.84 55.92
C PRO A 463 34.98 -31.59 55.89
N ILE A 464 35.68 -31.61 57.02
CA ILE A 464 36.71 -32.60 57.28
C ILE A 464 35.96 -33.89 57.62
N SER A 465 35.90 -34.81 56.66
CA SER A 465 35.63 -36.22 56.92
C SER A 465 36.42 -37.09 55.95
N LYS A 466 37.34 -37.88 56.53
CA LYS A 466 38.09 -39.03 56.00
C LYS A 466 39.20 -38.74 54.98
N LEU A 467 40.45 -38.94 55.41
CA LEU A 467 41.22 -40.16 55.12
C LEU A 467 42.56 -40.15 55.88
N TYR A 468 42.75 -41.24 56.64
CA TYR A 468 43.89 -41.69 57.47
C TYR A 468 44.15 -40.97 58.80
#